data_AF-A0A973TMN2-F1
#
_entry.id   AF-A0A973TMN2-F1
#
_cell.length_a   1.000
_cell.length_b   1.000
_cell.length_c   1.000
_cell.angle_alpha   90.00
_cell.angle_beta   90.00
_cell.angle_gamma   90.00
#
_symmetry.space_group_name_H-M   'P 1'
#
loop_
_entity.id
_entity.type
_entity.pdbx_description
1 polymer ?
#
loop_
_entity_poly.entity_id
_entity_poly.type
_entity_poly.pdbx_seq_one_letter_code
_entity_poly.pdbx_strand_id
1 'polypeptide(L)'
;MTEAVYAADGQLRLPASMAIDPLKPVGTPPGLRDERAAQAAKAPFERRNPIEYRPTRFDKYWATDGTLGDVALEKIGNSLHGVSSIGRFVLGEDHPAEAKPPPDVRFNPALHERPSDLGSEATGDAYKAAPIAFEHAPGLKGEASRRIRARIDEVRRRFASCDSRRLQELLAPAEANMTELAHIERAMANGVDPVQAEHLMPRSADRAYDLARRALWYAERQLARCAAVPGG
;
A
#
# COMPACT_ATOMS: atom_id res chain seq x y z
N MET A 1 87.51 -17.97 14.84
CA MET A 1 86.70 -18.18 13.63
C MET A 1 85.63 -17.10 13.63
N THR A 2 85.69 -16.14 12.72
CA THR A 2 84.86 -14.92 12.73
C THR A 2 83.57 -15.15 11.93
N GLU A 3 82.44 -15.08 12.61
CA GLU A 3 81.11 -15.23 12.00
C GLU A 3 80.75 -13.94 11.24
N ALA A 4 80.64 -14.03 9.92
CA ALA A 4 80.32 -12.88 9.07
C ALA A 4 78.82 -12.54 9.18
N VAL A 5 78.52 -11.33 9.66
CA VAL A 5 77.17 -10.81 9.89
C VAL A 5 76.39 -10.54 8.58
N TYR A 6 77.10 -10.44 7.45
CA TYR A 6 76.53 -10.18 6.13
C TYR A 6 76.84 -11.32 5.16
N ALA A 7 75.89 -11.61 4.27
CA ALA A 7 76.08 -12.48 3.11
C ALA A 7 76.83 -11.74 1.99
N ALA A 8 77.33 -12.50 1.00
CA ALA A 8 78.17 -11.96 -0.08
C ALA A 8 77.45 -10.97 -1.01
N ASP A 9 76.13 -10.92 -0.95
CA ASP A 9 75.23 -9.98 -1.63
C ASP A 9 74.92 -8.72 -0.80
N GLY A 10 75.53 -8.58 0.38
CA GLY A 10 75.36 -7.43 1.28
C GLY A 10 74.14 -7.52 2.20
N GLN A 11 73.39 -8.63 2.20
CA GLN A 11 72.23 -8.80 3.08
C GLN A 11 72.63 -9.32 4.46
N LEU A 12 71.90 -8.89 5.50
CA LEU A 12 72.13 -9.32 6.87
C LEU A 12 71.77 -10.81 7.03
N ARG A 13 72.70 -11.64 7.53
CA ARG A 13 72.44 -13.06 7.79
C ARG A 13 71.61 -13.21 9.05
N LEU A 14 70.29 -13.34 8.88
CA LEU A 14 69.35 -13.61 9.97
C LEU A 14 69.20 -15.13 10.19
N PRO A 15 69.09 -15.59 11.46
CA PRO A 15 68.80 -16.99 11.76
C PRO A 15 67.40 -17.38 11.25
N ALA A 16 67.23 -18.64 10.81
CA ALA A 16 66.01 -19.12 10.14
C ALA A 16 64.70 -18.91 10.93
N SER A 17 64.77 -18.72 12.26
CA SER A 17 63.63 -18.40 13.12
C SER A 17 63.17 -16.93 13.05
N MET A 18 63.92 -16.05 12.38
CA MET A 18 63.66 -14.62 12.22
C MET A 18 63.49 -14.21 10.75
N ALA A 19 63.11 -15.15 9.88
CA ALA A 19 62.70 -14.82 8.53
C ALA A 19 61.38 -14.03 8.58
N ILE A 20 61.46 -12.72 8.34
CA ILE A 20 60.29 -11.84 8.22
C ILE A 20 59.74 -12.03 6.80
N ASP A 21 58.53 -12.55 6.69
CA ASP A 21 57.80 -12.63 5.42
C ASP A 21 57.31 -11.23 5.02
N PRO A 22 57.87 -10.60 3.96
CA PRO A 22 57.52 -9.24 3.56
C PRO A 22 56.11 -9.11 2.98
N LEU A 23 55.43 -10.22 2.68
CA LEU A 23 54.07 -10.24 2.13
C LEU A 23 53.00 -10.43 3.22
N LYS A 24 53.39 -10.67 4.47
CA LYS A 24 52.46 -10.88 5.56
C LYS A 24 52.00 -9.51 6.11
N PRO A 25 50.69 -9.19 6.09
CA PRO A 25 50.20 -7.92 6.61
C PRO A 25 50.48 -7.85 8.11
N VAL A 26 51.21 -6.81 8.52
CA VAL A 26 51.53 -6.52 9.92
C VAL A 26 50.21 -6.25 10.66
N GLY A 27 49.92 -7.04 11.69
CA GLY A 27 48.75 -6.82 12.55
C GLY A 27 48.83 -5.46 13.24
N THR A 28 47.67 -4.85 13.48
CA THR A 28 47.54 -3.53 14.11
C THR A 28 48.23 -3.52 15.49
N PRO A 29 49.18 -2.60 15.76
CA PRO A 29 49.87 -2.54 17.05
C PRO A 29 48.90 -2.31 18.22
N PRO A 30 49.16 -2.88 19.41
CA PRO A 30 48.30 -2.68 20.57
C PRO A 30 48.21 -1.20 20.95
N GLY A 31 46.99 -0.66 20.99
CA GLY A 31 46.70 0.73 21.35
C GLY A 31 46.11 1.61 20.23
N LEU A 32 46.19 1.16 18.97
CA LEU A 32 45.50 1.81 17.85
C LEU A 32 44.10 1.21 17.65
N ARG A 33 43.09 2.07 17.51
CA ARG A 33 41.71 1.64 17.25
C ARG A 33 41.63 1.10 15.82
N ASP A 34 41.39 -0.20 15.71
CA ASP A 34 41.12 -0.84 14.43
C ASP A 34 39.66 -0.59 14.02
N GLU A 35 39.46 0.39 13.14
CA GLU A 35 38.13 0.76 12.66
C GLU A 35 37.42 -0.37 11.90
N ARG A 36 38.17 -1.26 11.24
CA ARG A 36 37.59 -2.44 10.57
C ARG A 36 37.09 -3.44 11.58
N ALA A 37 37.85 -3.72 12.63
CA ALA A 37 37.40 -4.60 13.71
C ALA A 37 36.17 -4.02 14.43
N ALA A 38 36.13 -2.70 14.63
CA ALA A 38 35.00 -2.01 15.24
C ALA A 38 33.73 -2.04 14.36
N GLN A 39 33.86 -1.88 13.04
CA GLN A 39 32.74 -2.00 12.09
C GLN A 39 32.25 -3.45 11.99
N ALA A 40 33.16 -4.43 11.94
CA ALA A 40 32.79 -5.85 11.94
C ALA A 40 32.02 -6.27 13.20
N ALA A 41 32.31 -5.65 14.35
CA ALA A 41 31.56 -5.86 15.59
C ALA A 41 30.17 -5.20 15.61
N LYS A 42 29.95 -4.13 14.82
CA LYS A 42 28.66 -3.42 14.71
C LYS A 42 27.72 -4.02 13.65
N ALA A 43 28.28 -4.58 12.58
CA ALA A 43 27.55 -5.20 11.47
C ALA A 43 26.46 -6.24 11.86
N PRO A 44 26.58 -7.04 12.94
CA PRO A 44 25.53 -7.98 13.35
C PRO A 44 24.29 -7.30 13.94
N PHE A 45 24.43 -6.08 14.46
CA PHE A 45 23.39 -5.35 15.18
C PHE A 45 22.70 -4.28 14.32
N GLU A 46 23.23 -3.99 13.14
CA GLU A 46 22.62 -3.06 12.19
C GLU A 46 21.50 -3.76 11.42
N ARG A 47 20.33 -3.11 11.34
CA ARG A 47 19.23 -3.59 10.49
C ARG A 47 19.70 -3.58 9.04
N ARG A 48 19.67 -4.74 8.39
CA ARG A 48 20.00 -4.86 6.96
C ARG A 48 19.05 -3.99 6.14
N ASN A 49 19.63 -3.20 5.23
CA ASN A 49 18.88 -2.41 4.25
C ASN A 49 18.14 -3.36 3.30
N PRO A 50 16.80 -3.30 3.20
CA PRO A 50 16.02 -4.21 2.36
C PRO A 50 16.26 -4.04 0.86
N ILE A 51 16.97 -3.00 0.43
CA ILE A 51 17.25 -2.71 -0.99
C ILE A 51 18.57 -3.33 -1.46
N GLU A 52 19.47 -3.69 -0.54
CA GLU A 52 20.75 -4.33 -0.90
C GLU A 52 20.58 -5.85 -1.05
N TYR A 53 20.27 -6.27 -2.27
CA TYR A 53 20.25 -7.68 -2.64
C TYR A 53 21.66 -8.28 -2.66
N ARG A 54 21.88 -9.35 -1.90
CA ARG A 54 23.11 -10.16 -1.98
C ARG A 54 22.75 -11.54 -2.51
N PRO A 55 23.39 -11.96 -3.62
CA PRO A 55 23.08 -13.24 -4.18
C PRO A 55 23.50 -14.37 -3.23
N THR A 56 22.65 -15.37 -3.09
CA THR A 56 22.90 -16.59 -2.32
C THR A 56 23.40 -17.72 -3.21
N ARG A 57 24.07 -18.71 -2.61
CA ARG A 57 24.47 -19.95 -3.31
C ARG A 57 23.30 -20.79 -3.84
N PHE A 58 22.08 -20.50 -3.42
CA PHE A 58 20.86 -21.13 -3.91
C PHE A 58 20.26 -20.37 -5.10
N ASP A 59 20.81 -19.20 -5.43
CA ASP A 59 20.32 -18.37 -6.52
C ASP A 59 20.59 -18.95 -7.93
N LYS A 60 21.21 -20.13 -7.98
CA LYS A 60 21.34 -20.92 -9.21
C LYS A 60 20.25 -21.99 -9.37
N TYR A 61 19.42 -22.18 -8.34
CA TYR A 61 18.39 -23.22 -8.30
C TYR A 61 16.96 -22.66 -8.23
N TRP A 62 16.78 -21.42 -7.84
CA TRP A 62 15.54 -20.69 -8.15
C TRP A 62 15.54 -20.37 -9.66
N ALA A 63 14.48 -20.77 -10.35
CA ALA A 63 14.10 -20.06 -11.56
C ALA A 63 13.63 -18.69 -11.08
N THR A 64 14.24 -17.62 -11.58
CA THR A 64 13.74 -16.25 -11.39
C THR A 64 12.24 -16.23 -11.68
N ASP A 65 11.44 -15.51 -10.90
CA ASP A 65 10.00 -15.26 -11.15
C ASP A 65 9.73 -14.47 -12.45
N GLY A 66 10.73 -14.34 -13.32
CA GLY A 66 10.60 -13.88 -14.69
C GLY A 66 9.90 -14.94 -15.55
N THR A 67 9.12 -14.46 -16.51
CA THR A 67 8.43 -15.34 -17.46
C THR A 67 9.46 -16.17 -18.23
N LEU A 68 9.08 -17.35 -18.75
CA LEU A 68 9.98 -18.21 -19.53
C LEU A 68 10.67 -17.49 -20.71
N GLY A 69 10.15 -16.33 -21.13
CA GLY A 69 10.75 -15.44 -22.13
C GLY A 69 11.97 -14.66 -21.64
N ASP A 70 12.06 -14.33 -20.34
CA ASP A 70 13.17 -13.55 -19.77
C ASP A 70 14.49 -14.35 -19.75
N VAL A 71 14.39 -15.65 -19.46
CA VAL A 71 15.54 -16.58 -19.51
C VAL A 71 16.02 -16.81 -20.95
N ALA A 72 15.11 -16.73 -21.94
CA ALA A 72 15.49 -16.80 -23.35
C ALA A 72 16.21 -15.51 -23.79
N LEU A 73 15.77 -14.34 -23.31
CA LEU A 73 16.37 -13.05 -23.61
C LEU A 73 17.77 -12.87 -23.00
N GLU A 74 18.02 -13.37 -21.79
CA GLU A 74 19.36 -13.32 -21.17
C GLU A 74 20.38 -14.17 -21.96
N LYS A 75 19.93 -15.31 -22.52
CA LYS A 75 20.76 -16.17 -23.36
C LYS A 75 21.03 -15.59 -24.75
N ILE A 76 20.14 -14.71 -25.24
CA ILE A 76 20.28 -14.01 -26.52
C ILE A 76 21.06 -12.68 -26.34
N GLY A 77 20.97 -12.04 -25.17
CA GLY A 77 21.66 -10.79 -24.83
C GLY A 77 23.18 -10.90 -24.87
N ASN A 78 23.73 -12.07 -24.51
CA ASN A 78 25.18 -12.33 -24.60
C ASN A 78 25.68 -12.58 -26.04
N SER A 79 24.80 -12.80 -27.02
CA SER A 79 25.19 -13.03 -28.42
C SER A 79 24.91 -11.86 -29.36
N LEU A 80 24.23 -10.81 -28.88
CA LEU A 80 23.81 -9.65 -29.69
C LEU A 80 24.15 -8.33 -28.99
N HIS A 81 25.44 -8.04 -28.84
CA HIS A 81 25.96 -6.73 -28.40
C HIS A 81 25.69 -5.57 -29.41
N GLY A 82 24.79 -5.73 -30.39
CA GLY A 82 24.64 -4.80 -31.52
C GLY A 82 23.23 -4.32 -31.89
N VAL A 83 22.17 -4.71 -31.18
CA VAL A 83 20.79 -4.36 -31.58
C VAL A 83 19.97 -3.81 -30.41
N SER A 84 20.37 -2.65 -29.90
CA SER A 84 19.63 -1.89 -28.89
C SER A 84 18.29 -1.32 -29.40
N SER A 85 18.05 -1.32 -30.72
CA SER A 85 16.85 -0.75 -31.33
C SER A 85 15.65 -1.70 -31.34
N ILE A 86 15.87 -3.02 -31.29
CA ILE A 86 14.77 -4.01 -31.37
C ILE A 86 14.08 -4.18 -30.00
N GLY A 87 14.84 -4.12 -28.90
CA GLY A 87 14.28 -4.20 -27.55
C GLY A 87 13.29 -3.07 -27.26
N ARG A 88 13.61 -1.83 -27.67
CA ARG A 88 12.76 -0.65 -27.43
C ARG A 88 11.45 -0.66 -28.25
N PHE A 89 11.44 -1.29 -29.43
CA PHE A 89 10.25 -1.38 -30.27
C PHE A 89 9.23 -2.43 -29.77
N VAL A 90 9.70 -3.44 -29.02
CA VAL A 90 8.85 -4.53 -28.52
C VAL A 90 8.43 -4.33 -27.06
N LEU A 91 9.30 -3.76 -26.21
CA LEU A 91 9.03 -3.61 -24.78
C LEU A 91 8.33 -2.31 -24.38
N GLY A 92 8.15 -1.36 -25.30
CA GLY A 92 7.60 -0.04 -24.97
C GLY A 92 8.53 0.77 -24.06
N GLU A 93 8.19 2.03 -23.81
CA GLU A 93 8.93 2.85 -22.85
C GLU A 93 8.63 2.37 -21.42
N ASP A 94 9.66 2.32 -20.57
CA ASP A 94 9.54 2.02 -19.14
C ASP A 94 8.74 3.12 -18.45
N HIS A 95 7.41 3.04 -18.51
CA HIS A 95 6.56 3.85 -17.68
C HIS A 95 6.70 3.35 -16.23
N PRO A 96 6.90 4.24 -15.24
CA PRO A 96 6.86 3.84 -13.84
C PRO A 96 5.55 3.08 -13.61
N ALA A 97 5.62 1.95 -12.91
CA ALA A 97 4.48 1.07 -12.67
C ALA A 97 3.37 1.81 -11.90
N GLU A 98 2.54 2.57 -12.61
CA GLU A 98 1.37 3.22 -12.07
C GLU A 98 0.30 2.15 -11.96
N ALA A 99 -0.04 1.81 -10.72
CA ALA A 99 -1.06 0.82 -10.46
C ALA A 99 -2.36 1.29 -11.14
N LYS A 100 -2.80 0.56 -12.17
CA LYS A 100 -4.08 0.83 -12.80
C LYS A 100 -5.15 0.84 -11.71
N PRO A 101 -6.04 1.85 -11.67
CA PRO A 101 -7.12 1.87 -10.71
C PRO A 101 -7.93 0.58 -10.88
N PRO A 102 -8.40 -0.02 -9.76
CA PRO A 102 -9.22 -1.22 -9.84
C PRO A 102 -10.44 -0.96 -10.73
N PRO A 103 -10.91 -1.98 -11.49
CA PRO A 103 -12.12 -1.83 -12.29
C PRO A 103 -13.31 -1.47 -11.40
N ASP A 104 -14.21 -0.63 -11.92
CA ASP A 104 -15.45 -0.24 -11.20
C ASP A 104 -16.42 -1.43 -11.17
N VAL A 105 -16.26 -2.27 -10.14
CA VAL A 105 -17.09 -3.44 -9.90
C VAL A 105 -18.14 -3.12 -8.83
N ARG A 106 -19.41 -3.42 -9.15
CA ARG A 106 -20.50 -3.28 -8.19
C ARG A 106 -20.27 -4.22 -7.01
N PHE A 107 -20.33 -3.70 -5.80
CA PHE A 107 -20.28 -4.53 -4.60
C PHE A 107 -21.48 -5.49 -4.57
N ASN A 108 -21.21 -6.80 -4.65
CA ASN A 108 -22.23 -7.84 -4.56
C ASN A 108 -22.09 -8.60 -3.24
N PRO A 109 -22.93 -8.33 -2.23
CA PRO A 109 -22.85 -9.01 -0.94
C PRO A 109 -23.08 -10.53 -1.05
N ALA A 110 -23.82 -11.01 -2.05
CA ALA A 110 -24.08 -12.44 -2.23
C ALA A 110 -22.84 -13.24 -2.68
N LEU A 111 -21.81 -12.58 -3.21
CA LEU A 111 -20.57 -13.20 -3.67
C LEU A 111 -19.43 -13.04 -2.65
N HIS A 112 -19.69 -12.47 -1.47
CA HIS A 112 -18.66 -12.30 -0.44
C HIS A 112 -18.33 -13.64 0.20
N GLU A 113 -17.04 -13.95 0.33
CA GLU A 113 -16.55 -15.25 0.83
C GLU A 113 -17.10 -15.62 2.23
N ARG A 114 -17.34 -14.60 3.06
CA ARG A 114 -17.81 -14.73 4.43
C ARG A 114 -18.98 -13.80 4.68
N PRO A 115 -20.20 -14.33 4.82
CA PRO A 115 -21.37 -13.54 5.16
C PRO A 115 -21.27 -12.83 6.52
N SER A 116 -20.45 -13.36 7.45
CA SER A 116 -20.17 -12.76 8.75
C SER A 116 -19.39 -11.45 8.67
N ASP A 117 -18.65 -11.24 7.58
CA ASP A 117 -17.81 -10.06 7.38
C ASP A 117 -18.63 -8.91 6.76
N LEU A 118 -19.84 -9.21 6.29
CA LEU A 118 -20.82 -8.22 5.92
C LEU A 118 -21.44 -7.64 7.19
N GLY A 119 -21.66 -6.32 7.20
CA GLY A 119 -22.39 -5.67 8.29
C GLY A 119 -23.72 -6.40 8.55
N SER A 120 -24.03 -6.61 9.83
CA SER A 120 -25.21 -7.39 10.23
C SER A 120 -26.29 -6.49 10.82
N GLU A 121 -27.56 -6.93 10.78
CA GLU A 121 -28.64 -6.21 11.47
C GLU A 121 -28.37 -6.14 12.98
N ALA A 122 -27.76 -7.20 13.54
CA ALA A 122 -27.38 -7.26 14.96
C ALA A 122 -26.34 -6.20 15.36
N THR A 123 -25.50 -5.76 14.43
CA THR A 123 -24.49 -4.70 14.67
C THR A 123 -24.93 -3.32 14.18
N GLY A 124 -26.11 -3.22 13.56
CA GLY A 124 -26.61 -1.97 12.96
C GLY A 124 -25.91 -1.56 11.65
N ASP A 125 -25.01 -2.40 11.13
CA ASP A 125 -24.15 -2.10 9.98
C ASP A 125 -24.63 -2.74 8.67
N ALA A 126 -25.79 -3.39 8.67
CA ALA A 126 -26.40 -4.05 7.50
C ALA A 126 -26.45 -3.17 6.24
N TYR A 127 -26.61 -1.87 6.41
CA TYR A 127 -26.66 -0.94 5.28
C TYR A 127 -25.35 -0.88 4.48
N LYS A 128 -24.19 -1.11 5.11
CA LYS A 128 -22.89 -1.09 4.43
C LYS A 128 -22.81 -2.13 3.31
N ALA A 129 -23.54 -3.23 3.48
CA ALA A 129 -23.62 -4.32 2.50
C ALA A 129 -24.62 -4.06 1.35
N ALA A 130 -25.15 -2.84 1.19
CA ALA A 130 -26.09 -2.54 0.11
C ALA A 130 -25.48 -2.85 -1.30
N PRO A 131 -26.22 -3.50 -2.20
CA PRO A 131 -25.75 -3.91 -3.53
C PRO A 131 -25.81 -2.75 -4.55
N ILE A 132 -25.31 -1.58 -4.16
CA ILE A 132 -25.18 -0.41 -5.02
C ILE A 132 -23.72 -0.18 -5.40
N ALA A 133 -23.51 0.41 -6.57
CA ALA A 133 -22.19 0.84 -7.03
C ALA A 133 -21.67 1.97 -6.13
N PHE A 134 -20.36 1.95 -5.91
CA PHE A 134 -19.68 3.07 -5.27
C PHE A 134 -19.82 4.31 -6.17
N GLU A 135 -20.10 5.46 -5.56
CA GLU A 135 -20.19 6.74 -6.26
C GLU A 135 -19.38 7.77 -5.48
N HIS A 136 -18.52 8.52 -6.18
CA HIS A 136 -17.78 9.62 -5.60
C HIS A 136 -18.71 10.77 -5.21
N ALA A 137 -18.31 11.54 -4.21
CA ALA A 137 -19.04 12.71 -3.76
C ALA A 137 -19.06 13.78 -4.87
N PRO A 138 -20.24 14.25 -5.33
CA PRO A 138 -20.32 15.28 -6.35
C PRO A 138 -19.93 16.63 -5.77
N GLY A 139 -18.66 17.01 -5.94
CA GLY A 139 -18.12 18.29 -5.52
C GLY A 139 -18.08 18.51 -4.01
N LEU A 140 -16.95 18.98 -3.48
CA LEU A 140 -16.78 19.20 -2.03
C LEU A 140 -17.17 20.62 -1.58
N LYS A 141 -18.13 21.24 -2.29
CA LYS A 141 -18.60 22.62 -2.05
C LYS A 141 -20.00 22.68 -1.43
N GLY A 142 -20.44 21.61 -0.77
CA GLY A 142 -21.78 21.53 -0.18
C GLY A 142 -22.83 20.86 -1.07
N GLU A 143 -22.50 20.48 -2.31
CA GLU A 143 -23.45 19.89 -3.24
C GLU A 143 -23.81 18.45 -2.82
N ALA A 144 -22.81 17.66 -2.45
CA ALA A 144 -23.00 16.29 -2.02
C ALA A 144 -23.90 16.19 -0.77
N SER A 145 -23.65 17.01 0.27
CA SER A 145 -24.52 16.99 1.47
C SER A 145 -25.94 17.49 1.19
N ARG A 146 -26.12 18.51 0.32
CA ARG A 146 -27.45 18.98 -0.09
C ARG A 146 -28.23 17.89 -0.83
N ARG A 147 -27.57 17.14 -1.72
CA ARG A 147 -28.19 16.03 -2.46
C ARG A 147 -28.66 14.92 -1.53
N ILE A 148 -27.84 14.52 -0.56
CA ILE A 148 -28.22 13.53 0.44
C ILE A 148 -29.37 14.04 1.32
N ARG A 149 -29.32 15.29 1.80
CA ARG A 149 -30.40 15.90 2.59
C ARG A 149 -31.73 15.89 1.85
N ALA A 150 -31.73 16.30 0.59
CA ALA A 150 -32.93 16.28 -0.25
C ALA A 150 -33.51 14.86 -0.39
N ARG A 151 -32.65 13.84 -0.50
CA ARG A 151 -33.09 12.45 -0.57
C ARG A 151 -33.64 11.94 0.76
N ILE A 152 -33.02 12.28 1.89
CA ILE A 152 -33.57 11.97 3.23
C ILE A 152 -34.98 12.55 3.36
N ASP A 153 -35.17 13.82 2.99
CA ASP A 153 -36.47 14.47 3.07
C ASP A 153 -37.51 13.84 2.12
N GLU A 154 -37.09 13.39 0.94
CA GLU A 154 -37.95 12.65 0.02
C GLU A 154 -38.41 11.32 0.61
N VAL A 155 -37.50 10.54 1.20
CA VAL A 155 -37.84 9.27 1.86
C VAL A 155 -38.78 9.52 3.03
N ARG A 156 -38.52 10.54 3.86
CA ARG A 156 -39.42 10.94 4.96
C ARG A 156 -40.83 11.24 4.46
N ARG A 157 -40.98 12.03 3.38
CA ARG A 157 -42.28 12.34 2.79
C ARG A 157 -42.96 11.09 2.22
N ARG A 158 -42.22 10.25 1.50
CA ARG A 158 -42.77 9.06 0.83
C ARG A 158 -43.28 8.02 1.82
N PHE A 159 -42.62 7.86 2.97
CA PHE A 159 -42.97 6.88 3.99
C PHE A 159 -43.55 7.53 5.26
N ALA A 160 -44.15 8.72 5.13
CA ALA A 160 -44.69 9.47 6.27
C ALA A 160 -45.83 8.74 7.01
N SER A 161 -46.50 7.79 6.34
CA SER A 161 -47.55 6.95 6.93
C SER A 161 -47.03 5.75 7.73
N CYS A 162 -45.74 5.45 7.64
CA CYS A 162 -45.13 4.36 8.40
C CYS A 162 -44.84 4.76 9.85
N ASP A 163 -44.56 3.77 10.70
CA ASP A 163 -44.15 4.00 12.09
C ASP A 163 -42.99 5.00 12.16
N SER A 164 -43.23 6.14 12.83
CA SER A 164 -42.30 7.28 12.82
C SER A 164 -41.00 6.98 13.55
N ARG A 165 -41.05 6.18 14.62
CA ARG A 165 -39.87 5.75 15.36
C ARG A 165 -38.98 4.87 14.47
N ARG A 166 -39.55 3.88 13.81
CA ARG A 166 -38.84 3.01 12.87
C ARG A 166 -38.28 3.78 11.68
N LEU A 167 -39.03 4.76 11.15
CA LEU A 167 -38.55 5.64 10.08
C LEU A 167 -37.30 6.41 10.52
N GLN A 168 -37.31 6.99 11.72
CA GLN A 168 -36.16 7.72 12.28
C GLN A 168 -34.96 6.78 12.50
N GLU A 169 -35.17 5.60 13.09
CA GLU A 169 -34.12 4.61 13.32
C GLU A 169 -33.44 4.16 12.02
N LEU A 170 -34.22 3.93 10.96
CA LEU A 170 -33.68 3.52 9.65
C LEU A 170 -32.94 4.65 8.93
N LEU A 171 -33.33 5.91 9.15
CA LEU A 171 -32.68 7.07 8.53
C LEU A 171 -31.46 7.59 9.32
N ALA A 172 -31.33 7.24 10.60
CA ALA A 172 -30.25 7.72 11.46
C ALA A 172 -28.83 7.51 10.88
N PRO A 173 -28.49 6.37 10.26
CA PRO A 173 -27.17 6.20 9.63
C PRO A 173 -26.97 7.15 8.43
N ALA A 174 -28.00 7.42 7.63
CA ALA A 174 -27.92 8.36 6.51
C ALA A 174 -27.70 9.79 7.01
N GLU A 175 -28.38 10.18 8.09
CA GLU A 175 -28.24 11.49 8.73
C GLU A 175 -26.87 11.70 9.35
N ALA A 176 -26.31 10.67 10.00
CA ALA A 176 -24.97 10.70 10.57
C ALA A 176 -23.89 10.91 9.48
N ASN A 177 -23.95 10.11 8.41
CA ASN A 177 -23.00 10.24 7.29
C ASN A 177 -23.18 11.56 6.51
N MET A 178 -24.40 12.07 6.39
CA MET A 178 -24.67 13.39 5.81
C MET A 178 -24.06 14.52 6.65
N THR A 179 -24.17 14.41 7.97
CA THR A 179 -23.60 15.39 8.91
C THR A 179 -22.07 15.39 8.80
N GLU A 180 -21.45 14.22 8.78
CA GLU A 180 -20.01 14.06 8.57
C GLU A 180 -19.57 14.67 7.23
N LEU A 181 -20.28 14.36 6.15
CA LEU A 181 -20.02 14.94 4.83
C LEU A 181 -20.10 16.47 4.85
N ALA A 182 -21.11 17.05 5.51
CA ALA A 182 -21.24 18.49 5.65
C ALA A 182 -20.12 19.11 6.50
N HIS A 183 -19.59 18.39 7.49
CA HIS A 183 -18.41 18.82 8.25
C HIS A 183 -17.16 18.85 7.38
N ILE A 184 -16.94 17.83 6.55
CA ILE A 184 -15.81 17.76 5.61
C ILE A 184 -15.90 18.90 4.59
N GLU A 185 -17.05 19.12 3.97
CA GLU A 185 -17.27 20.20 3.01
C GLU A 185 -17.03 21.58 3.64
N ARG A 186 -17.46 21.79 4.89
CA ARG A 186 -17.21 23.03 5.63
C ARG A 186 -15.73 23.20 5.96
N ALA A 187 -15.03 22.14 6.34
CA ALA A 187 -13.59 22.18 6.58
C ALA A 187 -12.82 22.53 5.30
N MET A 188 -13.20 21.95 4.16
CA MET A 188 -12.65 22.28 2.84
C MET A 188 -12.89 23.75 2.46
N ALA A 189 -14.07 24.29 2.75
CA ALA A 189 -14.39 25.70 2.49
C ALA A 189 -13.63 26.68 3.39
N ASN A 190 -13.28 26.28 4.61
CA ASN A 190 -12.62 27.13 5.61
C ASN A 190 -11.08 27.08 5.55
N GLY A 191 -10.49 26.32 4.62
CA GLY A 191 -9.05 26.21 4.46
C GLY A 191 -8.43 25.17 5.39
N VAL A 192 -8.55 23.91 5.01
CA VAL A 192 -7.91 22.78 5.70
C VAL A 192 -6.43 22.66 5.29
N ASP A 193 -5.62 21.99 6.10
CA ASP A 193 -4.21 21.70 5.79
C ASP A 193 -4.03 21.10 4.38
N PRO A 194 -3.09 21.58 3.54
CA PRO A 194 -2.98 21.17 2.13
C PRO A 194 -2.85 19.66 1.91
N VAL A 195 -2.10 18.97 2.78
CA VAL A 195 -1.93 17.51 2.68
C VAL A 195 -3.26 16.78 2.96
N GLN A 196 -4.02 17.25 3.95
CA GLN A 196 -5.35 16.71 4.21
C GLN A 196 -6.32 17.02 3.07
N ALA A 197 -6.26 18.24 2.52
CA ALA A 197 -7.11 18.69 1.42
C ALA A 197 -6.94 17.83 0.17
N GLU A 198 -5.71 17.41 -0.11
CA GLU A 198 -5.38 16.64 -1.31
C GLU A 198 -5.69 15.15 -1.18
N HIS A 199 -5.42 14.55 -0.02
CA HIS A 199 -5.44 13.09 0.11
C HIS A 199 -6.50 12.54 1.04
N LEU A 200 -6.76 13.19 2.18
CA LEU A 200 -7.64 12.63 3.20
C LEU A 200 -9.09 13.06 2.99
N MET A 201 -9.33 14.35 2.79
CA MET A 201 -10.67 14.93 2.70
C MET A 201 -11.49 14.42 1.51
N PRO A 202 -10.91 14.23 0.31
CA PRO A 202 -11.66 13.66 -0.81
C PRO A 202 -12.09 12.22 -0.53
N ARG A 203 -11.18 11.40 0.01
CA ARG A 203 -11.47 10.00 0.35
C ARG A 203 -12.50 9.87 1.46
N SER A 204 -12.42 10.72 2.50
CA SER A 204 -13.39 10.71 3.58
C SER A 204 -14.77 11.17 3.10
N ALA A 205 -14.82 12.20 2.24
CA ALA A 205 -16.07 12.67 1.64
C ALA A 205 -16.71 11.61 0.75
N ASP A 206 -15.94 10.96 -0.12
CA ASP A 206 -16.42 9.88 -0.98
C ASP A 206 -17.00 8.73 -0.15
N ARG A 207 -16.28 8.33 0.90
CA ARG A 207 -16.75 7.29 1.83
C ARG A 207 -18.06 7.69 2.52
N ALA A 208 -18.13 8.90 3.08
CA ALA A 208 -19.32 9.38 3.78
C ALA A 208 -20.53 9.47 2.83
N TYR A 209 -20.31 9.98 1.62
CA TYR A 209 -21.35 10.09 0.60
C TYR A 209 -21.87 8.71 0.17
N ASP A 210 -20.98 7.76 -0.12
CA ASP A 210 -21.39 6.42 -0.51
C ASP A 210 -22.12 5.68 0.64
N LEU A 211 -21.62 5.79 1.88
CA LEU A 211 -22.30 5.21 3.04
C LEU A 211 -23.69 5.80 3.27
N ALA A 212 -23.88 7.11 3.07
CA ALA A 212 -25.19 7.73 3.14
C ALA A 212 -26.15 7.20 2.06
N ARG A 213 -25.67 7.01 0.82
CA ARG A 213 -26.46 6.40 -0.27
C ARG A 213 -26.86 4.97 0.05
N ARG A 214 -25.93 4.18 0.58
CA ARG A 214 -26.17 2.80 1.01
C ARG A 214 -27.20 2.73 2.14
N ALA A 215 -27.10 3.63 3.12
CA ALA A 215 -28.07 3.78 4.21
C ALA A 215 -29.47 4.11 3.70
N LEU A 216 -29.59 5.06 2.76
CA LEU A 216 -30.86 5.43 2.14
C LEU A 216 -31.47 4.26 1.37
N TRP A 217 -30.69 3.55 0.56
CA TRP A 217 -31.15 2.37 -0.16
C TRP A 217 -31.68 1.29 0.81
N TYR A 218 -30.94 1.04 1.89
CA TYR A 218 -31.33 0.06 2.91
C TYR A 218 -32.62 0.47 3.62
N ALA A 219 -32.72 1.74 4.03
CA ALA A 219 -33.92 2.30 4.66
C ALA A 219 -35.15 2.16 3.75
N GLU A 220 -35.05 2.57 2.49
CA GLU A 220 -36.13 2.45 1.51
C GLU A 220 -36.58 1.00 1.33
N ARG A 221 -35.63 0.05 1.25
CA ARG A 221 -35.95 -1.37 1.13
C ARG A 221 -36.69 -1.92 2.36
N GLN A 222 -36.30 -1.49 3.56
CA GLN A 222 -36.96 -1.92 4.80
C GLN A 222 -38.35 -1.28 4.94
N LEU A 223 -38.49 0.00 4.57
CA LEU A 223 -39.76 0.74 4.62
C LEU A 223 -40.74 0.31 3.52
N ALA A 224 -40.26 -0.20 2.38
CA ALA A 224 -41.13 -0.74 1.33
C ALA A 224 -42.06 -1.85 1.85
N ARG A 225 -41.63 -2.62 2.86
CA ARG A 225 -42.47 -3.63 3.52
C ARG A 225 -43.65 -3.01 4.27
N CYS A 226 -43.49 -1.82 4.84
CA CYS A 226 -44.57 -1.08 5.48
C CYS A 226 -45.56 -0.54 4.44
N ALA A 227 -45.07 0.04 3.34
CA ALA A 227 -45.94 0.55 2.28
C ALA A 227 -46.72 -0.54 1.53
N ALA A 228 -46.24 -1.79 1.58
CA ALA A 228 -46.88 -2.94 0.93
C ALA A 228 -48.02 -3.57 1.75
N VAL A 229 -48.27 -3.12 2.98
CA VAL A 229 -49.44 -3.53 3.77
C VAL A 229 -50.52 -2.47 3.58
N PRO A 230 -51.51 -2.68 2.67
CA PRO A 230 -52.69 -1.83 2.65
C PRO A 230 -53.47 -2.07 3.94
N GLY A 231 -54.05 -1.00 4.49
CA GLY A 231 -54.71 -0.93 5.79
C GLY A 231 -55.39 -2.21 6.30
N GLY A 232 -55.15 -2.51 7.58
CA GLY A 232 -56.15 -3.17 8.41
C GLY A 232 -57.35 -2.25 8.65
#